data_AF-A0A8I1PQZ0-F1
#
_entry.id   AF-A0A8I1PQZ0-F1
#
_cell.length_a   1.000
_cell.length_b   1.000
_cell.length_c   1.000
_cell.angle_alpha   90.00
_cell.angle_beta   90.00
_cell.angle_gamma   90.00
#
_symmetry.space_group_name_H-M   'P 1'
#
loop_
_entity.id
_entity.type
_entity.pdbx_description
1 polymer ?
#
loop_
_entity_poly.entity_id
_entity_poly.type
_entity_poly.pdbx_seq_one_letter_code
_entity_poly.pdbx_strand_id
1 'polypeptide(L)'
;MKTKKKIISMFFGTLFLSAASIASAGPIIIAGTDADDHGSASSTTNFTGWLFMQKAFENLAPAVTNGQHTVACIGCNSSSALSAFNSATSKSSLDGSWGFVALSTLSDITNFFNGTGTTNASNTGIIYMPTVSSNVSGGITDAQLGIVNANSGILNNFVVSGGGLFTQEQANSSIGYGWLSALLPGLVVQGDNGGPSFNSGSLTITAAGNAAFPGLTNSDVSNATPWHAWFSGDFGGLSTLVTGPIFGQTGGTFPGAVVIGGGAGTVFQCGEPGQPPCGTVPEPGTIPLLVLGLLGLAHTLRRRFG
;
A
#
# COMPACT_ATOMS: atom_id res chain seq x y z
N MET A 1 -67.64 1.01 -31.00
CA MET A 1 -66.58 0.18 -30.37
C MET A 1 -65.25 0.91 -30.52
N LYS A 2 -64.84 1.73 -29.55
CA LYS A 2 -63.85 1.45 -28.48
C LYS A 2 -62.43 1.06 -28.99
N THR A 3 -61.66 2.12 -29.28
CA THR A 3 -60.24 2.36 -28.91
C THR A 3 -59.37 1.18 -28.48
N LYS A 4 -58.26 0.93 -29.21
CA LYS A 4 -56.98 0.48 -28.61
C LYS A 4 -55.77 1.08 -29.35
N LYS A 5 -55.32 2.25 -28.87
CA LYS A 5 -53.96 2.77 -29.09
C LYS A 5 -52.97 1.79 -28.43
N LYS A 6 -52.10 1.14 -29.20
CA LYS A 6 -50.97 0.39 -28.63
C LYS A 6 -49.81 1.35 -28.40
N ILE A 7 -49.67 1.74 -27.14
CA ILE A 7 -48.52 2.43 -26.55
C ILE A 7 -47.33 1.47 -26.66
N ILE A 8 -46.43 1.71 -27.62
CA ILE A 8 -45.10 1.08 -27.68
C ILE A 8 -44.11 2.19 -27.98
N SER A 9 -43.73 2.94 -26.94
CA SER A 9 -42.61 3.88 -26.96
C SER A 9 -42.46 4.46 -25.57
N MET A 10 -41.70 3.79 -24.71
CA MET A 10 -41.01 4.34 -23.53
C MET A 10 -40.45 3.18 -22.73
N PHE A 11 -39.27 2.66 -23.11
CA PHE A 11 -38.39 1.89 -22.22
C PHE A 11 -37.02 1.72 -22.92
N PHE A 12 -36.37 2.83 -23.27
CA PHE A 12 -34.97 2.87 -23.71
C PHE A 12 -34.27 4.10 -23.13
N GLY A 13 -34.41 4.25 -21.82
CA GLY A 13 -33.81 5.34 -21.05
C GLY A 13 -33.40 4.81 -19.70
N THR A 14 -32.57 3.78 -19.68
CA THR A 14 -32.08 3.21 -18.44
C THR A 14 -30.61 2.87 -18.60
N LEU A 15 -29.80 3.55 -17.79
CA LEU A 15 -28.49 3.11 -17.34
C LEU A 15 -27.36 3.03 -18.38
N PHE A 16 -26.81 4.19 -18.73
CA PHE A 16 -25.36 4.29 -18.85
C PHE A 16 -24.86 5.18 -17.71
N LEU A 17 -24.88 4.62 -16.49
CA LEU A 17 -23.92 5.07 -15.48
C LEU A 17 -22.55 4.76 -16.08
N SER A 18 -21.89 5.78 -16.59
CA SER A 18 -20.46 5.76 -16.83
C SER A 18 -19.80 5.29 -15.54
N ALA A 19 -19.41 4.02 -15.53
CA ALA A 19 -18.49 3.49 -14.54
C ALA A 19 -17.17 4.23 -14.76
N ALA A 20 -17.05 5.41 -14.14
CA ALA A 20 -15.75 5.94 -13.81
C ALA A 20 -15.09 4.83 -12.98
N SER A 21 -14.20 4.08 -13.60
CA SER A 21 -13.35 3.14 -12.90
C SER A 21 -12.62 3.96 -11.85
N ILE A 22 -13.05 3.84 -10.60
CA ILE A 22 -12.34 4.38 -9.46
C ILE A 22 -10.93 3.83 -9.62
N ALA A 23 -9.96 4.71 -9.88
CA ALA A 23 -8.56 4.32 -9.89
C ALA A 23 -8.25 3.88 -8.46
N SER A 24 -8.37 2.58 -8.25
CA SER A 24 -8.01 1.96 -6.99
C SER A 24 -6.50 1.98 -6.95
N ALA A 25 -5.95 2.71 -6.00
CA ALA A 25 -4.54 2.59 -5.74
C ALA A 25 -4.19 1.18 -5.29
N GLY A 26 -2.91 0.86 -5.42
CA GLY A 26 -2.32 -0.40 -5.00
C GLY A 26 -2.34 -0.57 -3.48
N PRO A 27 -2.09 -1.79 -3.01
CA PRO A 27 -2.20 -2.14 -1.61
C PRO A 27 -1.01 -1.59 -0.81
N ILE A 28 -1.25 -1.13 0.41
CA ILE A 28 -0.21 -0.60 1.30
C ILE A 28 -0.26 -1.32 2.64
N ILE A 29 0.92 -1.65 3.19
CA ILE A 29 1.14 -1.95 4.61
C ILE A 29 2.27 -1.07 5.12
N ILE A 30 2.01 -0.31 6.20
CA ILE A 30 3.01 0.48 6.92
C ILE A 30 3.04 -0.06 8.35
N ALA A 31 4.19 -0.56 8.77
CA ALA A 31 4.40 -1.13 10.09
C ALA A 31 5.46 -0.33 10.85
N GLY A 32 5.18 -0.02 12.11
CA GLY A 32 6.15 0.56 13.05
C GLY A 32 6.94 -0.48 13.85
N THR A 33 6.90 -1.74 13.41
CA THR A 33 7.66 -2.86 13.98
C THR A 33 9.02 -2.98 13.32
N ASP A 34 9.98 -3.57 14.00
CA ASP A 34 11.26 -4.01 13.46
C ASP A 34 11.29 -5.53 13.24
N ALA A 35 10.17 -6.07 12.73
CA ALA A 35 9.93 -7.49 12.57
C ALA A 35 11.00 -8.23 11.74
N ASP A 36 11.80 -7.50 10.96
CA ASP A 36 12.95 -8.00 10.23
C ASP A 36 14.17 -8.37 11.11
N ASP A 37 14.25 -7.89 12.36
CA ASP A 37 15.26 -8.30 13.35
C ASP A 37 14.70 -9.25 14.42
N HIS A 38 13.37 -9.34 14.53
CA HIS A 38 12.66 -10.11 15.55
C HIS A 38 11.94 -11.36 15.00
N GLY A 39 12.51 -11.93 13.94
CA GLY A 39 12.01 -13.14 13.30
C GLY A 39 13.02 -14.26 13.23
N SER A 40 12.54 -15.44 12.88
CA SER A 40 13.39 -16.59 12.58
C SER A 40 12.71 -17.51 11.58
N ALA A 41 13.46 -18.48 11.08
CA ALA A 41 12.92 -19.51 10.22
C ALA A 41 13.56 -20.87 10.47
N SER A 42 12.75 -21.90 10.26
CA SER A 42 13.23 -23.24 9.94
C SER A 42 13.46 -23.35 8.43
N SER A 43 13.83 -24.54 7.95
CA SER A 43 13.92 -24.79 6.50
C SER A 43 12.59 -24.55 5.77
N THR A 44 11.45 -24.73 6.43
CA THR A 44 10.12 -24.69 5.78
C THR A 44 9.17 -23.60 6.30
N THR A 45 9.47 -23.00 7.45
CA THR A 45 8.48 -22.17 8.15
C THR A 45 9.13 -20.94 8.75
N ASN A 46 8.51 -19.77 8.55
CA ASN A 46 8.84 -18.54 9.27
C ASN A 46 8.13 -18.50 10.63
N PHE A 47 8.74 -17.84 11.59
CA PHE A 47 8.19 -17.60 12.92
C PHE A 47 8.21 -16.10 13.22
N THR A 48 7.30 -15.66 14.10
CA THR A 48 7.27 -14.32 14.69
C THR A 48 7.33 -13.19 13.64
N GLY A 49 8.27 -12.26 13.72
CA GLY A 49 8.37 -11.13 12.79
C GLY A 49 8.50 -11.52 11.32
N TRP A 50 9.22 -12.59 11.01
CA TRP A 50 9.35 -13.05 9.63
C TRP A 50 8.06 -13.71 9.11
N LEU A 51 7.26 -14.32 10.01
CA LEU A 51 5.94 -14.83 9.65
C LEU A 51 4.97 -13.68 9.36
N PHE A 52 5.03 -12.59 10.14
CA PHE A 52 4.28 -11.38 9.84
C PHE A 52 4.67 -10.81 8.46
N MET A 53 5.97 -10.68 8.17
CA MET A 53 6.44 -10.21 6.86
C MET A 53 5.97 -11.11 5.71
N GLN A 54 6.03 -12.43 5.88
CA GLN A 54 5.50 -13.37 4.89
C GLN A 54 4.01 -13.09 4.62
N LYS A 55 3.21 -12.95 5.67
CA LYS A 55 1.77 -12.71 5.57
C LYS A 55 1.45 -11.35 4.97
N ALA A 56 2.29 -10.35 5.20
CA ALA A 56 2.20 -9.05 4.54
C ALA A 56 2.39 -9.19 3.02
N PHE A 57 3.40 -9.91 2.55
CA PHE A 57 3.60 -10.16 1.11
C PHE A 57 2.44 -10.94 0.49
N GLU A 58 1.96 -11.99 1.17
CA GLU A 58 0.80 -12.79 0.73
C GLU A 58 -0.49 -11.97 0.67
N ASN A 59 -0.64 -10.97 1.55
CA ASN A 59 -1.77 -10.04 1.54
C ASN A 59 -1.70 -9.05 0.38
N LEU A 60 -0.53 -8.45 0.13
CA LEU A 60 -0.34 -7.42 -0.89
C LEU A 60 -0.45 -7.99 -2.31
N ALA A 61 0.22 -9.11 -2.58
CA ALA A 61 0.36 -9.68 -3.93
C ALA A 61 -0.95 -9.80 -4.74
N PRO A 62 -2.05 -10.39 -4.21
CA PRO A 62 -3.30 -10.52 -4.98
C PRO A 62 -4.00 -9.18 -5.25
N ALA A 63 -3.63 -8.10 -4.56
CA ALA A 63 -4.19 -6.77 -4.74
C ALA A 63 -3.31 -5.86 -5.63
N VAL A 64 -2.13 -6.31 -6.07
CA VAL A 64 -1.31 -5.59 -7.04
C VAL A 64 -1.96 -5.65 -8.42
N THR A 65 -2.18 -4.48 -9.03
CA THR A 65 -2.91 -4.36 -10.32
C THR A 65 -2.06 -3.80 -11.45
N ASN A 66 -0.79 -3.46 -11.20
CA ASN A 66 0.13 -2.93 -12.21
C ASN A 66 0.71 -3.99 -13.17
N GLY A 67 0.33 -5.26 -13.00
CA GLY A 67 0.74 -6.40 -13.85
C GLY A 67 2.16 -6.92 -13.63
N GLN A 68 2.91 -6.36 -12.67
CA GLN A 68 4.30 -6.74 -12.39
C GLN A 68 4.38 -7.76 -11.26
N HIS A 69 5.34 -8.69 -11.36
CA HIS A 69 5.53 -9.79 -10.41
C HIS A 69 6.96 -9.79 -9.85
N THR A 70 7.44 -8.62 -9.43
CA THR A 70 8.75 -8.46 -8.79
C THR A 70 8.57 -7.76 -7.44
N VAL A 71 9.17 -8.30 -6.38
CA VAL A 71 9.34 -7.59 -5.10
C VAL A 71 10.74 -7.00 -5.06
N ALA A 72 10.82 -5.67 -5.01
CA ALA A 72 12.08 -4.96 -4.82
C ALA A 72 12.22 -4.54 -3.36
N CYS A 73 13.23 -5.05 -2.66
CA CYS A 73 13.63 -4.49 -1.38
C CYS A 73 14.59 -3.32 -1.58
N ILE A 74 14.18 -2.11 -1.17
CA ILE A 74 15.01 -0.92 -1.15
C ILE A 74 15.71 -0.84 0.20
N GLY A 75 17.03 -1.07 0.23
CA GLY A 75 17.84 -0.94 1.45
C GLY A 75 17.98 -2.20 2.30
N CYS A 76 17.65 -3.39 1.78
CA CYS A 76 18.05 -4.66 2.41
C CYS A 76 19.55 -4.89 2.20
N ASN A 77 20.38 -4.28 3.04
CA ASN A 77 21.83 -4.22 2.83
C ASN A 77 22.55 -5.53 3.18
N SER A 78 22.20 -6.17 4.30
CA SER A 78 22.82 -7.43 4.74
C SER A 78 22.09 -8.04 5.94
N SER A 79 22.66 -9.10 6.54
CA SER A 79 22.34 -9.60 7.89
C SER A 79 20.85 -9.86 8.10
N SER A 80 20.28 -9.42 9.23
CA SER A 80 18.88 -9.62 9.61
C SER A 80 17.91 -9.12 8.55
N ALA A 81 18.03 -7.87 8.09
CA ALA A 81 17.08 -7.31 7.13
C ALA A 81 17.04 -8.08 5.80
N LEU A 82 18.22 -8.44 5.25
CA LEU A 82 18.29 -9.24 4.02
C LEU A 82 17.81 -10.68 4.25
N SER A 83 18.14 -11.28 5.39
CA SER A 83 17.71 -12.65 5.73
C SER A 83 16.20 -12.73 5.92
N ALA A 84 15.61 -11.73 6.58
CA ALA A 84 14.18 -11.59 6.77
C ALA A 84 13.46 -11.43 5.44
N PHE A 85 13.93 -10.54 4.57
CA PHE A 85 13.36 -10.36 3.24
C PHE A 85 13.39 -11.65 2.42
N ASN A 86 14.55 -12.30 2.34
CA ASN A 86 14.70 -13.56 1.61
C ASN A 86 13.82 -14.67 2.20
N SER A 87 13.75 -14.79 3.53
CA SER A 87 12.95 -15.83 4.18
C SER A 87 11.44 -15.58 4.05
N ALA A 88 10.99 -14.33 4.21
CA ALA A 88 9.60 -13.95 4.06
C ALA A 88 9.10 -14.18 2.63
N THR A 89 9.91 -13.83 1.62
CA THR A 89 9.55 -14.01 0.21
C THR A 89 9.64 -15.47 -0.24
N SER A 90 10.76 -16.17 0.00
CA SER A 90 10.95 -17.56 -0.42
C SER A 90 10.09 -18.59 0.29
N LYS A 91 9.45 -18.24 1.43
CA LYS A 91 8.49 -19.12 2.12
C LYS A 91 7.04 -18.67 1.96
N SER A 92 6.80 -17.57 1.27
CA SER A 92 5.46 -17.12 0.93
C SER A 92 4.87 -17.91 -0.23
N SER A 93 3.57 -17.75 -0.46
CA SER A 93 2.93 -18.24 -1.68
C SER A 93 3.42 -17.58 -2.98
N LEU A 94 4.29 -16.56 -2.91
CA LEU A 94 4.88 -15.91 -4.08
C LEU A 94 6.11 -16.67 -4.62
N ASP A 95 6.71 -17.57 -3.82
CA ASP A 95 7.92 -18.30 -4.25
C ASP A 95 7.70 -19.06 -5.56
N GLY A 96 8.69 -19.00 -6.44
CA GLY A 96 8.63 -19.57 -7.80
C GLY A 96 7.69 -18.87 -8.79
N SER A 97 6.86 -17.91 -8.37
CA SER A 97 5.96 -17.15 -9.25
C SER A 97 6.28 -15.66 -9.35
N TRP A 98 7.02 -15.12 -8.38
CA TRP A 98 7.52 -13.74 -8.38
C TRP A 98 9.05 -13.71 -8.38
N GLY A 99 9.62 -12.62 -8.91
CA GLY A 99 11.04 -12.29 -8.74
C GLY A 99 11.28 -11.51 -7.45
N PHE A 100 12.44 -11.71 -6.81
CA PHE A 100 12.82 -11.00 -5.59
C PHE A 100 14.20 -10.38 -5.76
N VAL A 101 14.31 -9.06 -5.54
CA VAL A 101 15.55 -8.31 -5.76
C VAL A 101 15.81 -7.39 -4.57
N ALA A 102 17.01 -7.46 -4.00
CA ALA A 102 17.48 -6.52 -3.00
C ALA A 102 18.38 -5.45 -3.65
N LEU A 103 18.06 -4.19 -3.40
CA LEU A 103 18.81 -3.02 -3.86
C LEU A 103 19.53 -2.42 -2.66
N SER A 104 20.83 -2.70 -2.53
CA SER A 104 21.62 -2.38 -1.33
C SER A 104 22.61 -1.23 -1.52
N THR A 105 22.80 -0.73 -2.75
CA THR A 105 23.71 0.39 -3.01
C THR A 105 22.94 1.68 -3.32
N LEU A 106 23.56 2.83 -3.04
CA LEU A 106 22.99 4.13 -3.41
C LEU A 106 22.75 4.25 -4.92
N SER A 107 23.65 3.66 -5.73
CA SER A 107 23.51 3.65 -7.19
C SER A 107 22.32 2.81 -7.65
N ASP A 108 22.12 1.63 -7.08
CA ASP A 108 21.01 0.75 -7.48
C ASP A 108 19.66 1.39 -7.14
N ILE A 109 19.54 2.00 -5.97
CA ILE A 109 18.31 2.69 -5.54
C ILE A 109 18.07 3.95 -6.38
N THR A 110 19.13 4.71 -6.69
CA THR A 110 19.02 5.86 -7.61
C THR A 110 18.57 5.42 -9.00
N ASN A 111 19.17 4.35 -9.54
CA ASN A 111 18.82 3.80 -10.84
C ASN A 111 17.41 3.20 -10.87
N PHE A 112 16.94 2.64 -9.75
CA PHE A 112 15.57 2.16 -9.58
C PHE A 112 14.56 3.28 -9.78
N PHE A 113 14.76 4.43 -9.11
CA PHE A 113 13.86 5.58 -9.24
C PHE A 113 14.01 6.31 -10.56
N ASN A 114 15.21 6.35 -11.14
CA ASN A 114 15.45 6.93 -12.47
C ASN A 114 14.93 6.08 -13.64
N GLY A 115 14.48 4.85 -13.38
CA GLY A 115 14.03 3.94 -14.44
C GLY A 115 15.16 3.33 -15.28
N THR A 116 16.42 3.47 -14.84
CA THR A 116 17.61 3.02 -15.58
C THR A 116 18.15 1.67 -15.07
N GLY A 117 17.76 1.26 -13.86
CA GLY A 117 18.13 -0.04 -13.30
C GLY A 117 17.40 -1.20 -13.97
N THR A 118 18.01 -2.40 -13.95
CA THR A 118 17.36 -3.64 -14.41
C THR A 118 16.06 -3.90 -13.65
N THR A 119 16.06 -3.66 -12.34
CA THR A 119 14.84 -3.53 -11.53
C THR A 119 14.60 -2.04 -11.28
N ASN A 120 13.39 -1.59 -11.56
CA ASN A 120 12.96 -0.20 -11.42
C ASN A 120 11.45 -0.13 -11.14
N ALA A 121 10.94 1.08 -10.85
CA ALA A 121 9.53 1.25 -10.49
C ALA A 121 8.53 0.74 -11.56
N SER A 122 8.90 0.74 -12.85
CA SER A 122 8.00 0.33 -13.95
C SER A 122 7.85 -1.19 -14.11
N ASN A 123 8.81 -1.97 -13.59
CA ASN A 123 8.80 -3.44 -13.66
C ASN A 123 8.76 -4.11 -12.27
N THR A 124 8.35 -3.34 -11.27
CA THR A 124 8.18 -3.79 -9.88
C THR A 124 6.70 -3.94 -9.54
N GLY A 125 6.33 -5.01 -8.86
CA GLY A 125 4.98 -5.24 -8.35
C GLY A 125 4.82 -4.75 -6.92
N ILE A 126 5.80 -5.02 -6.06
CA ILE A 126 5.82 -4.59 -4.65
C ILE A 126 7.16 -3.93 -4.33
N ILE A 127 7.12 -2.75 -3.70
CA ILE A 127 8.29 -2.13 -3.05
C ILE A 127 8.24 -2.49 -1.56
N TYR A 128 9.32 -3.08 -1.07
CA TYR A 128 9.57 -3.31 0.35
C TYR A 128 10.67 -2.39 0.86
N MET A 129 10.47 -1.77 2.02
CA MET A 129 11.50 -1.02 2.74
C MET A 129 11.68 -1.63 4.14
N PRO A 130 12.89 -2.09 4.49
CA PRO A 130 13.17 -2.67 5.80
C PRO A 130 13.25 -1.58 6.87
N THR A 131 13.48 -2.01 8.10
CA THR A 131 13.72 -1.11 9.20
C THR A 131 15.00 -0.30 8.97
N VAL A 132 15.12 0.90 9.55
CA VAL A 132 16.35 1.70 9.44
C VAL A 132 17.56 1.00 10.06
N SER A 133 18.73 1.18 9.45
CA SER A 133 19.99 0.52 9.85
C SER A 133 20.49 0.92 11.23
N SER A 134 19.99 2.02 11.80
CA SER A 134 20.26 2.44 13.17
C SER A 134 19.52 1.58 14.20
N ASN A 135 18.47 0.87 13.79
CA ASN A 135 17.68 0.00 14.65
C ASN A 135 17.95 -1.49 14.38
N VAL A 136 18.14 -1.89 13.12
CA VAL A 136 18.36 -3.30 12.75
C VAL A 136 19.65 -3.52 11.98
N SER A 137 20.21 -4.73 12.09
CA SER A 137 21.39 -5.11 11.33
C SER A 137 21.08 -5.21 9.82
N GLY A 138 21.74 -4.38 9.03
CA GLY A 138 21.64 -4.39 7.57
C GLY A 138 20.36 -3.77 6.99
N GLY A 139 19.63 -2.99 7.79
CA GLY A 139 18.47 -2.20 7.36
C GLY A 139 18.81 -1.02 6.43
N ILE A 140 17.80 -0.21 6.08
CA ILE A 140 17.95 0.95 5.18
C ILE A 140 18.71 2.08 5.87
N THR A 141 19.73 2.63 5.21
CA THR A 141 20.52 3.75 5.75
C THR A 141 19.86 5.10 5.49
N ASP A 142 20.22 6.13 6.27
CA ASP A 142 19.76 7.51 6.04
C ASP A 142 20.07 8.02 4.63
N ALA A 143 21.24 7.67 4.06
CA ALA A 143 21.58 8.10 2.70
C ALA A 143 20.64 7.47 1.65
N GLN A 144 20.24 6.22 1.84
CA GLN A 144 19.28 5.52 0.97
C GLN A 144 17.86 6.06 1.17
N LEU A 145 17.47 6.31 2.43
CA LEU A 145 16.18 6.92 2.75
C LEU A 145 16.07 8.35 2.22
N GLY A 146 17.17 9.10 2.15
CA GLY A 146 17.25 10.39 1.47
C GLY A 146 16.87 10.31 -0.01
N ILE A 147 17.30 9.25 -0.72
CA ILE A 147 16.90 9.00 -2.11
C ILE A 147 15.40 8.69 -2.18
N VAL A 148 14.89 7.85 -1.29
CA VAL A 148 13.47 7.51 -1.20
C VAL A 148 12.61 8.78 -0.98
N ASN A 149 12.98 9.62 -0.02
CA ASN A 149 12.29 10.87 0.29
C ASN A 149 12.30 11.85 -0.90
N ALA A 150 13.42 11.96 -1.61
CA ALA A 150 13.52 12.79 -2.82
C ALA A 150 12.66 12.29 -3.99
N ASN A 151 12.28 11.01 -3.97
CA ASN A 151 11.48 10.36 -5.02
C ASN A 151 10.05 9.99 -4.55
N SER A 152 9.54 10.68 -3.53
CA SER A 152 8.19 10.45 -2.96
C SER A 152 7.07 10.58 -4.01
N GLY A 153 7.21 11.48 -4.98
CA GLY A 153 6.27 11.59 -6.10
C GLY A 153 6.25 10.35 -7.02
N ILE A 154 7.42 9.70 -7.22
CA ILE A 154 7.51 8.44 -7.98
C ILE A 154 6.88 7.31 -7.18
N LEU A 155 7.12 7.24 -5.88
CA LEU A 155 6.46 6.25 -5.00
C LEU A 155 4.93 6.43 -5.01
N ASN A 156 4.45 7.66 -4.94
CA ASN A 156 3.02 7.91 -5.02
C ASN A 156 2.43 7.45 -6.36
N ASN A 157 3.09 7.80 -7.48
CA ASN A 157 2.66 7.35 -8.81
C ASN A 157 2.69 5.82 -8.96
N PHE A 158 3.71 5.16 -8.37
CA PHE A 158 3.82 3.71 -8.35
C PHE A 158 2.62 3.07 -7.65
N VAL A 159 2.25 3.57 -6.46
CA VAL A 159 1.10 3.04 -5.73
C VAL A 159 -0.21 3.38 -6.43
N VAL A 160 -0.42 4.62 -6.89
CA VAL A 160 -1.62 5.01 -7.66
C VAL A 160 -1.78 4.18 -8.93
N SER A 161 -0.68 3.72 -9.53
CA SER A 161 -0.70 2.83 -10.71
C SER A 161 -0.94 1.35 -10.36
N GLY A 162 -1.26 1.03 -9.12
CA GLY A 162 -1.58 -0.34 -8.68
C GLY A 162 -0.41 -1.12 -8.07
N GLY A 163 0.74 -0.49 -7.86
CA GLY A 163 1.89 -1.10 -7.19
C GLY A 163 1.68 -1.25 -5.68
N GLY A 164 2.19 -2.34 -5.11
CA GLY A 164 2.08 -2.61 -3.68
C GLY A 164 3.23 -2.01 -2.87
N LEU A 165 2.96 -1.52 -1.66
CA LEU A 165 3.97 -0.95 -0.78
C LEU A 165 3.97 -1.65 0.58
N PHE A 166 5.15 -2.06 1.04
CA PHE A 166 5.36 -2.57 2.39
C PHE A 166 6.55 -1.86 3.04
N THR A 167 6.38 -1.30 4.22
CA THR A 167 7.51 -0.77 4.99
C THR A 167 7.46 -1.24 6.43
N GLN A 168 8.64 -1.43 7.01
CA GLN A 168 8.86 -1.51 8.45
C GLN A 168 9.28 -0.14 9.01
N GLU A 169 9.71 -0.15 10.27
CA GLU A 169 10.04 1.00 11.10
C GLU A 169 11.11 1.93 10.50
N GLN A 170 10.84 3.24 10.48
CA GLN A 170 11.82 4.26 10.03
C GLN A 170 11.92 5.46 10.99
N ALA A 171 11.14 5.47 12.07
CA ALA A 171 11.09 6.55 13.05
C ALA A 171 12.43 6.74 13.79
N ASN A 172 13.31 5.72 13.86
CA ASN A 172 14.65 5.80 14.44
C ASN A 172 15.67 6.51 13.52
N SER A 173 15.20 7.11 12.43
CA SER A 173 15.93 8.07 11.58
C SER A 173 15.29 9.46 11.66
N SER A 174 16.12 10.51 11.68
CA SER A 174 15.63 11.90 11.69
C SER A 174 14.92 12.34 10.39
N ILE A 175 15.11 11.57 9.31
CA ILE A 175 14.42 11.76 8.02
C ILE A 175 13.44 10.61 7.73
N GLY A 176 13.17 9.78 8.74
CA GLY A 176 12.19 8.70 8.75
C GLY A 176 10.88 9.11 8.08
N TYR A 177 10.37 8.26 7.18
CA TYR A 177 9.05 8.45 6.58
C TYR A 177 8.81 9.78 5.84
N GLY A 178 9.85 10.55 5.46
CA GLY A 178 9.69 11.83 4.76
C GLY A 178 8.86 11.72 3.47
N TRP A 179 8.88 10.55 2.83
CA TRP A 179 8.08 10.21 1.66
C TRP A 179 6.57 10.02 1.92
N LEU A 180 6.15 9.73 3.16
CA LEU A 180 4.75 9.41 3.47
C LEU A 180 3.80 10.58 3.20
N SER A 181 4.24 11.82 3.40
CA SER A 181 3.40 13.00 3.19
C SER A 181 2.87 13.14 1.75
N ALA A 182 3.57 12.57 0.77
CA ALA A 182 3.12 12.54 -0.63
C ALA A 182 1.99 11.52 -0.87
N LEU A 183 1.95 10.43 -0.09
CA LEU A 183 0.95 9.36 -0.23
C LEU A 183 -0.23 9.55 0.73
N LEU A 184 0.05 9.99 1.95
CA LEU A 184 -0.87 10.09 3.08
C LEU A 184 -0.63 11.41 3.83
N PRO A 185 -1.05 12.57 3.27
CA PRO A 185 -0.69 13.88 3.80
C PRO A 185 -1.23 14.18 5.21
N GLY A 186 -2.30 13.50 5.63
CA GLY A 186 -2.87 13.63 6.98
C GLY A 186 -2.36 12.61 7.99
N LEU A 187 -1.50 11.67 7.58
CA LEU A 187 -0.93 10.67 8.46
C LEU A 187 0.16 11.29 9.32
N VAL A 188 0.12 11.00 10.61
CA VAL A 188 1.12 11.43 11.58
C VAL A 188 1.82 10.21 12.14
N VAL A 189 3.14 10.16 11.93
CA VAL A 189 4.03 9.18 12.54
C VAL A 189 4.38 9.61 13.96
N GLN A 190 4.29 8.68 14.88
CA GLN A 190 4.65 8.81 16.28
C GLN A 190 5.63 7.69 16.60
N GLY A 191 6.58 7.85 17.52
CA GLY A 191 7.56 6.81 17.80
C GLY A 191 8.62 7.19 18.83
N ASP A 192 9.73 6.45 18.84
CA ASP A 192 10.84 6.66 19.79
C ASP A 192 11.38 8.10 19.77
N ASN A 193 11.32 8.77 18.61
CA ASN A 193 11.77 10.15 18.42
C ASN A 193 10.65 11.20 18.64
N GLY A 194 9.47 10.82 19.11
CA GLY A 194 8.40 11.76 19.46
C GLY A 194 7.05 11.12 19.79
N GLY A 195 6.32 11.71 20.74
CA GLY A 195 5.00 11.27 21.15
C GLY A 195 4.93 10.78 22.61
N PRO A 196 3.76 10.33 23.07
CA PRO A 196 3.59 9.71 24.38
C PRO A 196 4.39 8.40 24.49
N SER A 197 4.82 8.05 25.72
CA SER A 197 5.45 6.76 26.01
C SER A 197 4.51 5.59 25.67
N PHE A 198 5.08 4.41 25.42
CA PHE A 198 4.32 3.21 25.09
C PHE A 198 4.99 1.94 25.62
N ASN A 199 4.25 0.82 25.62
CA ASN A 199 4.83 -0.50 25.87
C ASN A 199 5.03 -1.21 24.52
N SER A 200 6.30 -1.31 24.15
CA SER A 200 6.73 -1.88 22.88
C SER A 200 6.67 -3.41 22.82
N GLY A 201 6.42 -4.11 23.93
CA GLY A 201 6.51 -5.58 24.03
C GLY A 201 5.20 -6.34 23.85
N SER A 202 4.12 -5.67 23.43
CA SER A 202 2.86 -6.36 23.17
C SER A 202 2.08 -5.71 22.04
N LEU A 203 1.50 -6.56 21.19
CA LEU A 203 0.71 -6.18 20.03
C LEU A 203 -0.57 -7.02 19.96
N THR A 204 -1.64 -6.41 19.46
CA THR A 204 -2.94 -7.04 19.29
C THR A 204 -3.41 -6.88 17.85
N ILE A 205 -3.73 -7.99 17.20
CA ILE A 205 -4.31 -7.99 15.85
C ILE A 205 -5.77 -7.55 15.95
N THR A 206 -6.16 -6.59 15.11
CA THR A 206 -7.54 -6.12 15.03
C THR A 206 -8.40 -7.07 14.20
N ALA A 207 -9.71 -6.84 14.12
CA ALA A 207 -10.56 -7.58 13.18
C ALA A 207 -10.11 -7.41 11.71
N ALA A 208 -9.71 -6.19 11.33
CA ALA A 208 -9.17 -5.92 10.00
C ALA A 208 -7.83 -6.63 9.78
N GLY A 209 -6.96 -6.65 10.79
CA GLY A 209 -5.70 -7.39 10.73
C GLY A 209 -5.89 -8.90 10.58
N ASN A 210 -6.86 -9.50 11.26
CA ASN A 210 -7.18 -10.92 11.10
C ASN A 210 -7.69 -11.24 9.69
N ALA A 211 -8.44 -10.32 9.06
CA ALA A 211 -8.86 -10.46 7.68
C ALA A 211 -7.69 -10.29 6.69
N ALA A 212 -6.77 -9.36 6.98
CA ALA A 212 -5.59 -9.12 6.15
C ALA A 212 -4.55 -10.24 6.26
N PHE A 213 -4.38 -10.82 7.45
CA PHE A 213 -3.36 -11.82 7.76
C PHE A 213 -3.97 -13.11 8.33
N PRO A 214 -4.74 -13.89 7.54
CA PRO A 214 -5.36 -15.10 8.04
C PRO A 214 -4.34 -16.06 8.65
N GLY A 215 -4.59 -16.44 9.91
CA GLY A 215 -3.75 -17.37 10.67
C GLY A 215 -2.65 -16.73 11.51
N LEU A 216 -2.41 -15.41 11.44
CA LEU A 216 -1.59 -14.73 12.45
C LEU A 216 -2.35 -14.60 13.77
N THR A 217 -1.62 -14.75 14.87
CA THR A 217 -2.13 -14.54 16.23
C THR A 217 -1.49 -13.32 16.89
N ASN A 218 -2.07 -12.86 18.00
CA ASN A 218 -1.46 -11.81 18.83
C ASN A 218 -0.05 -12.18 19.28
N SER A 219 0.24 -13.47 19.48
CA SER A 219 1.59 -13.92 19.85
C SER A 219 2.58 -13.76 18.70
N ASP A 220 2.15 -14.00 17.47
CA ASP A 220 3.05 -13.89 16.31
C ASP A 220 3.50 -12.45 16.11
N VAL A 221 2.57 -11.49 16.22
CA VAL A 221 2.89 -10.07 16.13
C VAL A 221 3.57 -9.55 17.40
N SER A 222 3.19 -10.01 18.60
CA SER A 222 3.86 -9.59 19.85
C SER A 222 5.28 -10.14 19.98
N ASN A 223 5.63 -11.21 19.28
CA ASN A 223 7.00 -11.69 19.22
C ASN A 223 7.83 -11.00 18.13
N ALA A 224 7.21 -10.12 17.34
CA ALA A 224 7.87 -9.23 16.38
C ALA A 224 8.22 -7.86 16.99
N THR A 225 8.38 -7.82 18.31
CA THR A 225 8.64 -6.61 19.10
C THR A 225 10.08 -6.55 19.60
N PRO A 226 10.61 -5.36 19.98
CA PRO A 226 9.95 -4.07 20.19
C PRO A 226 9.30 -3.47 18.94
N TRP A 227 8.25 -2.67 19.10
CA TRP A 227 7.83 -1.75 18.05
C TRP A 227 8.25 -0.34 18.44
N HIS A 228 8.60 0.49 17.46
CA HIS A 228 9.18 1.84 17.71
C HIS A 228 8.36 2.95 17.10
N ALA A 229 7.37 2.62 16.26
CA ALA A 229 6.47 3.61 15.70
C ALA A 229 5.00 3.18 15.77
N TRP A 230 4.13 4.19 15.82
CA TRP A 230 2.70 4.07 15.67
C TRP A 230 2.16 5.26 14.89
N PHE A 231 0.92 5.16 14.45
CA PHE A 231 0.33 6.06 13.49
C PHE A 231 -0.96 6.68 14.03
N SER A 232 -1.17 7.95 13.68
CA SER A 232 -2.37 8.73 14.03
C SER A 232 -2.74 9.67 12.88
N GLY A 233 -3.81 10.45 13.05
CA GLY A 233 -4.28 11.37 12.02
C GLY A 233 -5.19 10.69 10.99
N ASP A 234 -5.12 11.15 9.75
CA ASP A 234 -5.90 10.61 8.64
C ASP A 234 -5.10 9.54 7.89
N PHE A 235 -5.64 8.33 7.89
CA PHE A 235 -5.03 7.15 7.25
C PHE A 235 -5.34 7.04 5.76
N GLY A 236 -6.04 8.02 5.15
CA GLY A 236 -6.33 8.01 3.72
C GLY A 236 -7.13 6.78 3.28
N GLY A 237 -7.95 6.23 4.18
CA GLY A 237 -8.72 5.00 3.95
C GLY A 237 -8.04 3.70 4.39
N LEU A 238 -6.78 3.72 4.86
CA LEU A 238 -6.16 2.54 5.45
C LEU A 238 -6.79 2.19 6.81
N SER A 239 -6.79 0.90 7.13
CA SER A 239 -7.30 0.38 8.40
C SER A 239 -6.17 0.08 9.38
N THR A 240 -6.44 0.22 10.67
CA THR A 240 -5.55 -0.30 11.71
C THR A 240 -5.61 -1.82 11.72
N LEU A 241 -4.49 -2.48 11.39
CA LEU A 241 -4.37 -3.93 11.33
C LEU A 241 -3.83 -4.51 12.65
N VAL A 242 -2.91 -3.79 13.30
CA VAL A 242 -2.34 -4.19 14.59
C VAL A 242 -2.24 -2.98 15.50
N THR A 243 -2.61 -3.15 16.76
CA THR A 243 -2.48 -2.12 17.80
C THR A 243 -1.44 -2.46 18.85
N GLY A 244 -0.86 -1.43 19.46
CA GLY A 244 0.02 -1.53 20.62
C GLY A 244 -0.45 -0.60 21.76
N PRO A 245 -0.10 -0.89 23.03
CA PRO A 245 -0.49 -0.07 24.16
C PRO A 245 0.36 1.22 24.26
N ILE A 246 -0.32 2.36 24.30
CA ILE A 246 0.29 3.69 24.47
C ILE A 246 -0.17 4.31 25.78
N PHE A 247 0.74 4.98 26.48
CA PHE A 247 0.49 5.67 27.74
C PHE A 247 0.16 7.14 27.53
N GLY A 248 -1.08 7.53 27.82
CA GLY A 248 -1.50 8.92 27.82
C GLY A 248 -0.78 9.76 28.88
N GLN A 249 -0.73 11.06 28.67
CA GLN A 249 -0.10 12.02 29.59
C GLN A 249 -0.69 11.95 31.02
N THR A 250 -1.93 11.48 31.16
CA THR A 250 -2.64 11.32 32.43
C THR A 250 -2.55 9.89 33.00
N GLY A 251 -1.71 9.02 32.44
CA GLY A 251 -1.49 7.65 32.92
C GLY A 251 -2.46 6.59 32.40
N GLY A 252 -3.42 6.96 31.54
CA GLY A 252 -4.29 5.98 30.86
C GLY A 252 -3.56 5.20 29.77
N THR A 253 -3.99 3.97 29.46
CA THR A 253 -3.48 3.21 28.31
C THR A 253 -4.50 3.20 27.18
N PHE A 254 -4.07 3.47 25.94
CA PHE A 254 -4.93 3.45 24.75
C PHE A 254 -4.25 2.68 23.60
N PRO A 255 -5.04 2.09 22.68
CA PRO A 255 -4.49 1.36 21.54
C PRO A 255 -4.01 2.33 20.45
N GLY A 256 -2.70 2.33 20.18
CA GLY A 256 -2.12 2.99 19.01
C GLY A 256 -2.10 2.10 17.79
N ALA A 257 -2.25 2.66 16.59
CA ALA A 257 -2.12 1.90 15.36
C ALA A 257 -0.64 1.64 15.04
N VAL A 258 -0.15 0.43 15.27
CA VAL A 258 1.27 0.07 15.02
C VAL A 258 1.46 -0.47 13.61
N VAL A 259 0.45 -1.16 13.07
CA VAL A 259 0.42 -1.55 11.66
C VAL A 259 -0.87 -1.03 11.06
N ILE A 260 -0.74 -0.25 9.99
CA ILE A 260 -1.86 0.19 9.16
C ILE A 260 -1.72 -0.41 7.78
N GLY A 261 -2.85 -0.68 7.13
CA GLY A 261 -2.83 -1.17 5.76
C GLY A 261 -4.21 -1.36 5.16
N GLY A 262 -4.21 -1.69 3.88
CA GLY A 262 -5.42 -1.81 3.06
C GLY A 262 -5.10 -2.34 1.66
N GLY A 263 -6.11 -2.95 1.04
CA GLY A 263 -6.04 -3.50 -0.31
C GLY A 263 -6.53 -2.54 -1.40
N ALA A 264 -6.71 -3.08 -2.60
CA ALA A 264 -7.35 -2.40 -3.72
C ALA A 264 -8.70 -1.81 -3.28
N GLY A 265 -8.82 -0.49 -3.33
CA GLY A 265 -9.96 0.30 -2.86
C GLY A 265 -9.57 1.45 -1.94
N THR A 266 -8.31 1.53 -1.52
CA THR A 266 -7.78 2.73 -0.86
C THR A 266 -7.82 3.88 -1.85
N VAL A 267 -8.68 4.86 -1.58
CA VAL A 267 -8.79 6.07 -2.41
C VAL A 267 -7.72 7.02 -1.93
N PHE A 268 -6.52 6.95 -2.51
CA PHE A 268 -5.62 8.10 -2.40
C PHE A 268 -6.25 9.23 -3.18
N GLN A 269 -6.51 10.34 -2.50
CA GLN A 269 -6.85 11.57 -3.18
C GLN A 269 -5.73 11.87 -4.18
N CYS A 270 -6.13 12.26 -5.37
CA CYS A 270 -5.25 12.81 -6.38
C CYS A 270 -5.82 14.16 -6.78
N GLY A 271 -4.98 15.06 -7.29
CA GLY A 271 -5.42 16.39 -7.70
C GLY A 271 -5.63 17.42 -6.58
N GLU A 272 -5.35 17.10 -5.31
CA GLU A 272 -5.21 18.11 -4.26
C GLU A 272 -3.87 18.87 -4.37
N PRO A 273 -3.74 20.09 -3.80
CA PRO A 273 -2.49 20.83 -3.79
C PRO A 273 -1.32 20.00 -3.21
N GLY A 274 -0.29 19.73 -4.03
CA GLY A 274 0.88 18.93 -3.64
C GLY A 274 0.81 17.45 -4.06
N GLN A 275 -0.33 16.98 -4.56
CA GLN A 275 -0.48 15.65 -5.14
C GLN A 275 -0.30 15.70 -6.66
N PRO A 276 0.14 14.61 -7.31
CA PRO A 276 0.11 14.53 -8.76
C PRO A 276 -1.33 14.66 -9.28
N PRO A 277 -1.52 15.17 -10.50
CA PRO A 277 -2.82 15.17 -11.15
C PRO A 277 -3.38 13.75 -11.11
N CYS A 278 -4.68 13.61 -10.80
CA CYS A 278 -5.35 12.34 -11.05
C CYS A 278 -5.03 11.91 -12.48
N GLY A 279 -4.48 10.70 -12.64
CA GLY A 279 -4.33 10.11 -13.94
C GLY A 279 -5.67 10.28 -14.65
N THR A 280 -5.67 10.94 -15.80
CA THR A 280 -6.87 11.03 -16.61
C THR A 280 -7.18 9.60 -17.00
N VAL A 281 -8.09 8.95 -16.28
CA VAL A 281 -8.76 7.76 -16.81
C VAL A 281 -9.18 8.16 -18.21
N PRO A 282 -8.66 7.53 -19.28
CA PRO A 282 -9.05 7.89 -20.63
C PRO A 282 -10.56 7.88 -20.63
N GLU A 283 -11.19 9.05 -20.81
CA GLU A 283 -12.65 9.09 -20.81
C GLU A 283 -13.08 8.01 -21.80
N PRO A 284 -13.83 6.98 -21.38
CA PRO A 284 -14.24 5.92 -22.29
C PRO A 284 -15.01 6.62 -23.39
N GLY A 285 -14.40 6.73 -24.58
CA GLY A 285 -14.70 7.73 -25.59
C GLY A 285 -16.12 8.24 -25.50
N THR A 286 -16.32 9.32 -24.73
CA THR A 286 -17.66 9.89 -24.51
C THR A 286 -18.20 10.44 -25.82
N ILE A 287 -17.31 10.78 -26.76
CA ILE A 287 -17.63 11.20 -28.13
C ILE A 287 -18.37 10.09 -28.92
N PRO A 288 -17.86 8.86 -29.09
CA PRO A 288 -18.63 7.77 -29.69
C PRO A 288 -20.02 7.54 -29.07
N LEU A 289 -20.12 7.59 -27.74
CA LEU A 289 -21.38 7.38 -27.02
C LEU A 289 -22.35 8.56 -27.18
N LEU A 290 -21.84 9.79 -27.16
CA LEU A 290 -22.60 11.01 -27.44
C LEU A 290 -23.11 11.00 -28.89
N VAL A 291 -22.28 10.61 -29.85
CA VAL A 291 -22.65 10.46 -31.26
C VAL A 291 -23.74 9.41 -31.43
N LEU A 292 -23.62 8.24 -30.79
CA LEU A 292 -24.66 7.21 -30.82
C LEU A 292 -25.97 7.69 -30.17
N GLY A 293 -25.88 8.41 -29.05
CA GLY A 293 -27.05 9.02 -28.38
C GLY A 293 -27.75 10.07 -29.26
N LEU A 294 -26.98 10.95 -29.91
CA LEU A 294 -27.50 11.97 -30.82
C LEU A 294 -28.13 11.36 -32.08
N LEU A 295 -27.53 10.30 -32.63
CA LEU A 295 -28.10 9.56 -33.76
C LEU A 295 -29.42 8.87 -33.38
N GLY A 296 -29.50 8.27 -32.19
CA GLY A 296 -30.74 7.70 -31.66
C GLY A 296 -31.84 8.76 -31.44
N LEU A 297 -31.47 9.93 -30.91
CA LEU A 297 -32.39 11.06 -30.73
C LEU A 297 -32.89 11.58 -32.08
N ALA A 298 -31.99 11.78 -33.06
CA ALA A 298 -32.34 12.22 -34.40
C ALA A 298 -33.27 11.23 -35.12
N HIS A 299 -33.04 9.91 -34.98
CA HIS A 299 -33.93 8.89 -35.53
C HIS A 299 -35.34 8.96 -34.92
N THR A 300 -35.42 9.20 -33.62
CA THR A 300 -36.69 9.30 -32.89
C THR A 300 -37.47 10.56 -33.29
N LEU A 301 -36.79 11.70 -33.42
CA LEU A 301 -37.39 12.96 -33.88
C LEU A 301 -37.91 12.84 -35.31
N ARG A 302 -37.15 12.20 -36.22
CA ARG A 302 -37.58 11.97 -37.60
C ARG A 302 -38.84 11.12 -37.69
N ARG A 303 -39.01 10.10 -36.85
CA ARG A 303 -40.24 9.29 -36.82
C ARG A 303 -41.46 10.02 -36.26
N ARG A 304 -41.25 11.02 -35.39
CA ARG A 304 -42.36 11.74 -34.73
C ARG A 304 -42.90 12.90 -35.57
N PHE A 305 -42.05 13.51 -36.39
CA PHE A 305 -42.36 14.74 -37.12
C PHE A 305 -42.23 14.64 -38.65
N GLY A 306 -41.80 13.49 -39.18
CA GLY A 306 -41.73 13.21 -40.61
C GLY A 306 -42.74 12.16 -41.08
#